data_AF-F6GX34-F1
#
_entry.id   AF-F6GX34-F1
#
_cell.length_a   1.000
_cell.length_b   1.000
_cell.length_c   1.000
_cell.angle_alpha   90.00
_cell.angle_beta   90.00
_cell.angle_gamma   90.00
#
_symmetry.space_group_name_H-M   'P 1'
#
loop_
_entity.id
_entity.type
_entity.pdbx_description
1 polymer ?
#
loop_
_entity_poly.entity_id
_entity_poly.type
_entity_poly.pdbx_seq_one_letter_code
_entity_poly.pdbx_strand_id
1 'polypeptide(L)' 'MEKVKGRSPYGAGTYAGDGSRQPSEFELEQGFHQGKYIDGITKKLKEAA' A
#
# COMPACT_ATOMS: atom_id res chain seq x y z
N MET A 1 11.45 -3.60 -18.73
CA MET A 1 11.86 -2.40 -17.95
C MET A 1 11.15 -2.43 -16.61
N GLU A 2 11.91 -2.36 -15.52
CA GLU A 2 11.36 -2.29 -14.18
C GLU A 2 10.75 -0.89 -13.96
N LYS A 3 9.44 -0.83 -13.67
CA LYS A 3 8.78 0.44 -13.32
C LYS A 3 9.27 0.87 -11.94
N VAL A 4 9.68 2.14 -11.78
CA VAL A 4 9.99 2.73 -10.48
C VAL A 4 8.77 2.62 -9.57
N LYS A 5 8.97 2.15 -8.33
CA LYS A 5 7.92 1.87 -7.33
C LYS A 5 8.31 2.46 -5.99
N GLY A 6 7.41 3.20 -5.35
CA GLY A 6 7.65 3.78 -4.03
C GLY A 6 7.28 2.90 -2.83
N ARG A 7 7.52 1.58 -2.86
CA ARG A 7 7.05 0.64 -1.81
C ARG A 7 8.19 -0.09 -1.09
N SER A 8 7.91 -0.62 0.10
CA SER A 8 8.82 -1.48 0.86
C SER A 8 8.07 -2.60 1.61
N PRO A 9 8.76 -3.58 2.21
CA PRO A 9 8.13 -4.56 3.11
C PRO A 9 7.40 -3.93 4.31
N TYR A 10 7.70 -2.68 4.64
CA TYR A 10 7.06 -1.96 5.74
C TYR A 10 5.73 -1.30 5.35
N GLY A 11 5.37 -1.27 4.06
CA GLY A 11 4.11 -0.71 3.59
C GLY A 11 4.12 -0.25 2.14
N ALA A 12 2.92 -0.03 1.62
CA ALA A 12 2.71 0.63 0.35
C ALA A 12 3.14 2.10 0.42
N GLY A 13 3.57 2.62 -0.71
CA GLY A 13 3.95 4.00 -0.89
C GLY A 13 4.07 4.32 -2.38
N THR A 14 4.27 5.60 -2.68
CA THR A 14 4.35 6.12 -4.04
C THR A 14 5.62 6.92 -4.24
N TYR A 15 6.23 6.82 -5.43
CA TYR A 15 7.32 7.71 -5.81
C TYR A 15 6.77 9.05 -6.29
N ALA A 16 7.06 10.14 -5.59
CA ALA A 16 6.50 11.45 -5.92
C ALA A 16 7.21 12.17 -7.10
N GLY A 17 8.42 11.77 -7.46
CA GLY A 17 9.22 12.51 -8.45
C GLY A 17 9.51 13.94 -8.00
N ASP A 18 9.21 14.91 -8.86
CA ASP A 18 9.25 16.35 -8.57
C ASP A 18 7.97 16.89 -7.89
N GLY A 19 7.03 16.01 -7.54
CA GLY A 19 5.74 16.35 -6.96
C GLY A 19 4.59 16.40 -7.97
N SER A 20 4.87 16.38 -9.28
CA SER A 20 3.83 16.34 -10.31
C SER A 20 3.30 14.92 -10.58
N ARG A 21 4.10 13.89 -10.27
CA ARG A 21 3.77 12.49 -10.53
C ARG A 21 2.65 12.00 -9.60
N GLN A 22 1.60 11.46 -10.21
CA GLN A 22 0.55 10.75 -9.48
C GLN A 22 0.93 9.27 -9.23
N PRO A 23 0.39 8.64 -8.17
CA PRO A 23 0.55 7.22 -7.95
C PRO A 23 0.13 6.40 -9.16
N SER A 24 0.96 5.42 -9.52
CA SER A 24 0.60 4.45 -10.55
C SER A 24 -0.51 3.52 -10.05
N GLU A 25 -1.26 2.93 -10.97
CA GLU A 25 -2.29 1.91 -10.66
C GLU A 25 -1.74 0.80 -9.75
N PHE A 26 -0.52 0.34 -10.03
CA PHE A 26 0.17 -0.64 -9.19
C PHE A 26 0.41 -0.15 -7.75
N GLU A 27 0.79 1.10 -7.54
CA GLU A 27 0.99 1.67 -6.21
C GLU A 27 -0.36 1.80 -5.46
N LEU A 28 -1.44 2.12 -6.19
CA LEU A 28 -2.80 2.19 -5.63
C LEU A 28 -3.33 0.80 -5.24
N GLU A 29 -3.16 -0.22 -6.10
CA GLU A 29 -3.54 -1.60 -5.80
C GLU A 29 -2.83 -2.14 -4.56
N GLN A 30 -1.55 -1.80 -4.38
CA GLN A 30 -0.79 -2.16 -3.19
C GLN A 30 -1.34 -1.46 -1.94
N GLY A 31 -1.71 -0.18 -2.03
CA GLY A 31 -2.37 0.54 -0.92
C GLY A 31 -3.71 -0.10 -0.53
N PHE A 32 -4.52 -0.50 -1.52
CA PHE A 32 -5.77 -1.20 -1.27
C PHE A 32 -5.56 -2.57 -0.62
N HIS A 33 -4.56 -3.33 -1.10
CA HIS A 33 -4.19 -4.61 -0.49
C HIS A 33 -3.75 -4.45 0.97
N GLN A 34 -2.91 -3.46 1.26
CA GLN A 34 -2.49 -3.15 2.63
C GLN A 34 -3.69 -2.85 3.53
N GLY A 35 -4.64 -2.03 3.06
CA GLY A 35 -5.88 -1.73 3.79
C GLY A 35 -6.70 -2.99 4.12
N LYS A 36 -6.91 -3.88 3.14
CA LYS A 36 -7.59 -5.17 3.35
C LYS A 36 -6.89 -6.06 4.37
N TYR A 37 -5.56 -6.10 4.33
CA TYR A 37 -4.77 -6.94 5.24
C TYR A 37 -4.86 -6.44 6.69
N ILE A 38 -4.75 -5.12 6.88
CA ILE A 38 -4.93 -4.48 8.19
C ILE A 38 -6.33 -4.74 8.73
N ASP A 39 -7.39 -4.50 7.95
CA ASP A 39 -8.78 -4.77 8.35
C ASP A 39 -9.00 -6.23 8.76
N GLY A 40 -8.44 -7.18 8.00
CA GLY A 40 -8.53 -8.60 8.33
C GLY A 40 -7.85 -8.97 9.66
N ILE A 41 -6.69 -8.37 9.96
CA ILE A 41 -5.98 -8.59 11.22
C ILE A 41 -6.73 -7.95 12.40
N THR A 42 -7.15 -6.69 12.25
CA THR A 42 -7.82 -5.96 13.34
C THR A 42 -9.15 -6.59 13.71
N LYS A 43 -9.91 -7.11 12.74
CA LYS A 43 -11.13 -7.88 13.00
C LYS A 43 -10.87 -9.12 13.85
N LYS A 44 -9.86 -9.92 13.51
CA LYS A 44 -9.48 -11.11 14.29
C LYS A 44 -9.05 -10.75 15.71
N LEU A 45 -8.29 -9.67 15.86
CA LEU A 45 -7.88 -9.18 17.19
C LEU A 45 -9.09 -8.72 18.01
N LYS A 46 -10.06 -8.05 17.39
CA LYS A 46 -11.31 -7.63 18.05
C LYS A 46 -12.16 -8.82 18.49
N GLU A 47 -12.23 -9.88 17.70
CA GLU A 47 -12.97 -11.10 18.04
C GLU A 47 -12.30 -11.94 19.14
N ALA A 48 -10.98 -11.81 19.30
CA ALA A 48 -10.21 -12.51 20.32
C ALA A 48 -10.18 -11.81 21.69
N ALA A 49 -10.64 -10.55 21.76
CA ALA A 49 -10.74 -9.74 22.98
C ALA A 49 -12.10 -9.91 23.65
#